data_AF-A0A6N7HCV4-F1
#
_entry.id   AF-A0A6N7HCV4-F1
#
_cell.length_a   1.000
_cell.length_b   1.000
_cell.length_c   1.000
_cell.angle_alpha   90.00
_cell.angle_beta   90.00
_cell.angle_gamma   90.00
#
_symmetry.space_group_name_H-M   'P 1'
#
loop_
_entity.id
_entity.type
_entity.pdbx_description
1 polymer ?
#
loop_
_entity_poly.entity_id
_entity_poly.type
_entity_poly.pdbx_seq_one_letter_code
_entity_poly.pdbx_strand_id
1 'polypeptide(L)'
;MDFAHLSNDRLNETGAYLAAAEAACRTRHTISLKADDRRWLLTVNGKKARVFARRFPTERPLRRATDQDVDGVHAVIFVDLTTSSPGFYVAPPEHTTAGLVEQHRDEWERFD
;
A
#
# COMPACT_ATOMS: atom_id res chain seq x y z
N MET A 1 2.01 -15.99 -8.82
CA MET A 1 0.89 -16.05 -7.87
C MET A 1 -0.31 -15.44 -8.58
N ASP A 2 -1.46 -16.10 -8.61
CA ASP A 2 -2.66 -15.58 -9.30
C ASP A 2 -3.64 -15.02 -8.26
N PHE A 3 -3.95 -13.73 -8.37
CA PHE A 3 -4.84 -13.00 -7.48
C PHE A 3 -6.15 -12.58 -8.16
N ALA A 4 -6.36 -12.95 -9.43
CA ALA A 4 -7.50 -12.51 -10.23
C ALA A 4 -8.85 -12.89 -9.58
N HIS A 5 -8.88 -13.99 -8.85
CA HIS A 5 -10.09 -14.55 -8.21
C HIS A 5 -10.41 -13.96 -6.84
N LEU A 6 -9.56 -13.12 -6.25
CA LEU A 6 -9.81 -12.55 -4.94
C LEU A 6 -10.97 -11.55 -4.96
N SER A 7 -11.78 -11.57 -3.90
CA SER A 7 -12.69 -10.45 -3.60
C SER A 7 -11.88 -9.20 -3.25
N ASN A 8 -12.48 -8.02 -3.38
CA ASN A 8 -11.76 -6.77 -3.06
C ASN A 8 -11.29 -6.73 -1.59
N ASP A 9 -12.05 -7.30 -0.66
CA ASP A 9 -11.65 -7.36 0.76
C ASP A 9 -10.43 -8.25 0.95
N ARG A 10 -10.41 -9.45 0.35
CA ARG A 10 -9.27 -10.36 0.38
C ARG A 10 -8.06 -9.83 -0.37
N LEU A 11 -8.28 -9.09 -1.45
CA LEU A 11 -7.22 -8.40 -2.18
C LEU A 11 -6.52 -7.37 -1.29
N ASN A 12 -7.29 -6.51 -0.63
CA ASN A 12 -6.73 -5.47 0.24
C ASN A 12 -6.05 -6.07 1.48
N GLU A 13 -6.61 -7.12 2.06
CA GLU A 13 -5.98 -7.87 3.16
C GLU A 13 -4.65 -8.49 2.71
N THR A 14 -4.63 -9.15 1.56
CA THR A 14 -3.42 -9.76 1.01
C THR A 14 -2.34 -8.69 0.74
N GLY A 15 -2.72 -7.58 0.11
CA GLY A 15 -1.81 -6.45 -0.12
C GLY A 15 -1.25 -5.88 1.19
N ALA A 16 -2.09 -5.75 2.22
CA ALA A 16 -1.68 -5.24 3.52
C ALA A 16 -0.64 -6.14 4.21
N TYR A 17 -0.86 -7.47 4.21
CA TYR A 17 0.11 -8.41 4.77
C TYR A 17 1.41 -8.47 3.98
N LEU A 18 1.33 -8.42 2.64
CA LEU A 18 2.53 -8.38 1.79
C LEU A 18 3.33 -7.08 2.02
N ALA A 19 2.66 -5.94 2.10
CA ALA A 19 3.29 -4.66 2.41
C ALA A 19 3.94 -4.66 3.80
N ALA A 20 3.28 -5.26 4.80
CA ALA A 20 3.84 -5.37 6.14
C ALA A 20 5.12 -6.25 6.14
N ALA A 21 5.10 -7.37 5.42
CA ALA A 21 6.27 -8.24 5.29
C ALA A 21 7.43 -7.54 4.57
N GLU A 22 7.15 -6.86 3.46
CA GLU A 22 8.17 -6.10 2.72
C GLU A 22 8.76 -4.97 3.57
N ALA A 23 7.92 -4.21 4.28
CA ALA A 23 8.34 -3.15 5.19
C ALA A 23 9.30 -3.68 6.27
N ALA A 24 8.98 -4.83 6.87
CA ALA A 24 9.82 -5.47 7.88
C ALA A 24 11.20 -5.81 7.32
N CYS A 25 11.25 -6.38 6.11
CA CYS A 25 12.49 -6.75 5.44
C CYS A 25 13.35 -5.54 5.06
N ARG A 26 12.73 -4.48 4.54
CA ARG A 26 13.43 -3.31 3.99
C ARG A 26 13.92 -2.35 5.06
N THR A 27 13.10 -2.10 6.07
CA THR A 27 13.37 -1.03 7.06
C THR A 27 13.93 -1.55 8.38
N ARG A 28 13.75 -2.85 8.69
CA ARG A 28 14.11 -3.47 9.98
C ARG A 28 13.44 -2.83 11.20
N HIS A 29 12.39 -2.02 10.99
CA HIS A 29 11.61 -1.42 12.07
C HIS A 29 10.52 -2.36 12.58
N THR A 30 9.98 -2.02 13.74
CA THR A 30 8.76 -2.67 14.24
C THR A 30 7.58 -2.32 13.34
N ILE A 31 6.83 -3.35 12.94
CA ILE A 31 5.66 -3.24 12.08
C ILE A 31 4.40 -3.59 12.88
N SER A 32 3.35 -2.78 12.75
CA SER A 32 2.02 -3.14 13.22
C SER A 32 1.00 -2.93 12.11
N LEU A 33 0.07 -3.87 11.96
CA LEU A 33 -0.98 -3.81 10.96
C LEU A 33 -2.35 -3.87 11.66
N LYS A 34 -3.25 -2.94 11.32
CA LYS A 34 -4.60 -2.87 11.89
C LYS A 34 -5.65 -2.70 10.79
N ALA A 35 -6.74 -3.45 10.90
CA ALA A 35 -7.94 -3.23 10.09
C ALA A 35 -8.76 -2.05 10.66
N ASP A 36 -9.21 -1.17 9.79
CA ASP A 36 -9.92 0.07 10.10
C ASP A 36 -11.04 0.29 9.06
N ASP A 37 -12.28 -0.10 9.40
CA ASP A 37 -13.49 0.06 8.56
C ASP A 37 -13.28 -0.25 7.06
N ARG A 38 -12.73 -1.45 6.77
CA ARG A 38 -12.40 -1.99 5.43
C ARG A 38 -11.13 -1.43 4.77
N ARG A 39 -10.38 -0.60 5.48
CA ARG A 39 -9.05 -0.14 5.10
C ARG A 39 -8.01 -0.79 6.00
N TRP A 40 -6.79 -0.89 5.51
CA TRP A 40 -5.67 -1.41 6.27
C TRP A 40 -4.70 -0.27 6.59
N LEU A 41 -4.41 -0.13 7.88
CA LEU A 41 -3.44 0.84 8.39
C LEU A 41 -2.18 0.10 8.81
N LEU A 42 -1.11 0.31 8.06
CA LEU A 42 0.23 -0.13 8.40
C LEU A 42 0.90 0.96 9.24
N THR A 43 1.63 0.58 10.28
CA THR A 43 2.52 1.49 11.00
C THR A 43 3.92 0.91 10.99
N VAL A 44 4.88 1.72 10.53
CA VAL A 44 6.30 1.38 10.44
C VAL A 44 7.05 2.46 11.21
N ASN A 45 7.79 2.09 12.25
CA ASN A 45 8.52 3.06 13.08
C ASN A 45 7.63 4.21 13.61
N GLY A 46 6.39 3.90 14.01
CA GLY A 46 5.41 4.90 14.46
C GLY A 46 4.78 5.76 13.36
N LYS A 47 5.27 5.71 12.11
CA LYS A 47 4.71 6.40 10.95
C LYS A 47 3.62 5.56 10.31
N LYS A 48 2.46 6.16 10.10
CA LYS A 48 1.25 5.49 9.56
C LYS A 48 1.25 5.49 8.04
N ALA A 49 0.77 4.41 7.44
CA ALA A 49 0.55 4.31 6.01
C ALA A 49 -0.74 3.56 5.69
N ARG A 50 -1.46 4.00 4.65
CA ARG A 50 -2.59 3.26 4.10
C ARG A 50 -2.11 2.32 3.01
N VAL A 51 -2.67 1.12 2.97
CA VAL A 51 -2.32 0.12 1.95
C VAL A 51 -3.49 -0.10 1.00
N PHE A 52 -3.18 -0.10 -0.29
CA PHE A 52 -4.09 -0.42 -1.38
C PHE A 52 -3.45 -1.49 -2.27
N ALA A 53 -4.26 -2.27 -2.96
CA ALA A 53 -3.77 -3.27 -3.89
C ALA A 53 -4.56 -3.27 -5.21
N ARG A 54 -3.88 -3.66 -6.30
CA ARG A 54 -4.51 -4.04 -7.58
C ARG A 54 -4.20 -5.48 -7.93
N ARG A 55 -5.10 -6.08 -8.71
CA ARG A 55 -4.95 -7.40 -9.33
C ARG A 55 -5.05 -7.36 -10.85
N PHE A 56 -5.55 -6.27 -11.44
CA PHE A 56 -5.61 -6.09 -12.89
C PHE A 56 -4.86 -4.83 -13.36
N PRO A 57 -4.16 -4.85 -14.51
CA PRO A 57 -3.44 -3.67 -15.02
C PRO A 57 -4.36 -2.47 -15.34
N THR A 58 -5.64 -2.74 -15.60
CA THR A 58 -6.66 -1.72 -15.86
C THR A 58 -7.14 -1.02 -14.59
N GLU A 59 -6.88 -1.59 -13.41
CA GLU A 59 -7.15 -0.95 -12.12
C GLU A 59 -6.10 0.13 -11.90
N ARG A 60 -6.52 1.39 -12.09
CA ARG A 60 -5.64 2.52 -11.80
C ARG A 60 -5.33 2.57 -10.31
N PRO A 61 -4.06 2.77 -9.94
CA PRO A 61 -3.61 2.69 -8.57
C PRO A 61 -4.45 3.47 -7.57
N LEU A 62 -4.86 4.68 -7.91
CA LEU A 62 -5.88 5.42 -7.18
C LEU A 62 -6.66 6.29 -8.16
N ARG A 63 -7.93 5.94 -8.40
CA ARG A 63 -8.94 6.93 -8.84
C ARG A 63 -9.72 7.48 -7.63
N ARG A 64 -9.36 7.08 -6.41
CA ARG A 64 -10.18 7.18 -5.19
C ARG A 64 -9.38 7.33 -3.87
N ALA A 65 -8.13 7.82 -3.88
CA ALA A 65 -7.66 8.42 -2.62
C ALA A 65 -8.49 9.69 -2.45
N THR A 66 -9.49 9.61 -1.60
CA THR A 66 -10.13 10.81 -1.09
C THR A 66 -9.20 11.45 -0.07
N ASP A 67 -9.41 12.71 0.28
CA ASP A 67 -8.65 13.34 1.36
C ASP A 67 -8.72 12.49 2.65
N GLN A 68 -9.81 11.74 2.86
CA GLN A 68 -9.97 10.79 3.98
C GLN A 68 -9.05 9.56 3.91
N ASP A 69 -8.53 9.20 2.74
CA ASP A 69 -7.57 8.10 2.57
C ASP A 69 -6.14 8.54 2.89
N VAL A 70 -5.88 9.84 2.86
CA VAL A 70 -4.53 10.40 2.99
C VAL A 70 -4.37 11.27 4.23
N ASP A 71 -5.46 11.58 4.92
CA ASP A 71 -5.46 12.35 6.16
C ASP A 71 -4.74 11.60 7.30
N GLY A 72 -3.83 12.31 7.97
CA GLY A 72 -3.08 11.80 9.13
C GLY A 72 -2.14 10.61 8.86
N VAL A 73 -1.84 10.29 7.59
CA VAL A 73 -0.86 9.26 7.23
C VAL A 73 0.42 9.87 6.66
N HIS A 74 1.55 9.21 6.92
CA HIS A 74 2.87 9.59 6.43
C HIS A 74 3.11 9.16 4.98
N ALA A 75 2.48 8.07 4.56
CA ALA A 75 2.63 7.51 3.23
C ALA A 75 1.40 6.72 2.81
N VAL A 76 1.34 6.42 1.51
CA VAL A 76 0.42 5.45 0.94
C VAL A 76 1.23 4.40 0.21
N ILE A 77 0.91 3.14 0.47
CA ILE A 77 1.55 1.99 -0.14
C ILE A 77 0.57 1.37 -1.12
N PHE A 78 0.97 1.33 -2.37
CA PHE A 78 0.24 0.63 -3.42
C PHE A 78 0.95 -0.67 -3.77
N VAL A 79 0.22 -1.77 -3.70
CA VAL A 79 0.73 -3.11 -3.97
C VAL A 79 0.18 -3.60 -5.30
N ASP A 80 1.08 -3.79 -6.26
CA ASP A 80 0.76 -4.30 -7.58
C ASP A 80 0.90 -5.83 -7.60
N LEU A 81 -0.23 -6.51 -7.67
CA LEU A 81 -0.30 -7.98 -7.73
C LEU A 81 -0.63 -8.49 -9.14
N THR A 82 -0.44 -7.66 -10.17
CA THR A 82 -0.72 -8.05 -11.58
C THR A 82 0.35 -8.98 -12.16
N THR A 83 1.54 -9.03 -11.55
CA THR A 83 2.65 -9.85 -12.02
C THR A 83 2.96 -11.00 -11.06
N SER A 84 3.88 -11.89 -11.46
CA SER A 84 4.30 -13.01 -10.63
C SER A 84 4.96 -12.60 -9.31
N SER A 85 5.54 -11.40 -9.25
CA SER A 85 6.12 -10.79 -8.05
C SER A 85 5.35 -9.51 -7.69
N PRO A 86 4.96 -9.34 -6.42
CA PRO A 86 4.37 -8.08 -5.97
C PRO A 86 5.31 -6.89 -6.25
N GLY A 87 4.77 -5.82 -6.82
CA GLY A 87 5.42 -4.51 -6.89
C GLY A 87 4.94 -3.63 -5.75
N PHE A 88 5.85 -2.87 -5.12
CA PHE A 88 5.51 -1.96 -4.03
C PHE A 88 5.81 -0.52 -4.43
N TYR A 89 4.84 0.36 -4.24
CA TYR A 89 4.98 1.77 -4.53
C TYR A 89 4.63 2.57 -3.28
N VAL A 90 5.62 3.25 -2.71
CA VAL A 90 5.52 3.94 -1.42
C VAL A 90 5.55 5.44 -1.68
N ALA A 91 4.38 6.03 -1.87
CA ALA A 91 4.24 7.44 -2.24
C ALA A 91 3.87 8.30 -1.04
N PRO A 92 4.27 9.58 -1.02
CA PRO A 92 3.74 10.52 -0.04
C PRO A 92 2.27 10.85 -0.39
N PRO A 93 1.46 11.24 0.62
CA PRO A 93 0.04 11.59 0.48
C PRO A 93 -0.29 12.47 -0.74
N GLU A 94 0.46 13.54 -0.94
CA GLU A 94 0.26 14.54 -1.99
C GLU A 94 0.41 13.98 -3.42
N HIS A 95 1.19 12.91 -3.60
CA HIS A 95 1.40 12.31 -4.91
C HIS A 95 0.34 11.26 -5.26
N THR A 96 -0.45 10.82 -4.28
CA THR A 96 -1.57 9.90 -4.55
C THR A 96 -2.75 10.58 -5.20
N THR A 97 -3.09 11.81 -4.80
CA THR A 97 -4.16 12.61 -5.40
C THR A 97 -3.79 13.08 -6.82
N ALA A 98 -2.49 13.26 -7.08
CA ALA A 98 -1.95 13.57 -8.40
C ALA A 98 -1.83 12.35 -9.34
N GLY A 99 -2.09 11.13 -8.86
CA GLY A 99 -1.95 9.91 -9.65
C GLY A 99 -0.51 9.53 -10.00
N LEU A 100 0.46 10.00 -9.21
CA LEU A 100 1.90 9.83 -9.45
C LEU A 100 2.53 8.68 -8.65
N VAL A 101 1.72 7.83 -8.03
CA VAL A 101 2.17 6.75 -7.14
C VAL A 101 3.17 5.81 -7.78
N GLU A 102 2.97 5.47 -9.06
CA GLU A 102 3.83 4.51 -9.77
C GLU A 102 5.27 5.00 -9.96
N GLN A 103 5.55 6.28 -9.71
CA GLN A 103 6.91 6.84 -9.75
C GLN A 103 7.72 6.47 -8.50
N HIS A 104 7.06 6.05 -7.42
CA HIS A 104 7.68 5.84 -6.11
C HIS A 104 7.90 4.36 -5.78
N ARG A 105 8.54 3.64 -6.71
CA ARG A 105 8.75 2.20 -6.53
C ARG A 105 9.79 1.91 -5.45
N ASP A 106 9.45 1.04 -4.51
CA ASP A 106 10.32 0.53 -3.44
C ASP A 106 10.97 1.60 -2.52
N GLU A 107 10.40 2.80 -2.43
CA GLU A 107 10.88 3.92 -1.58
C GLU A 107 10.55 3.73 -0.08
N TRP A 108 11.01 2.63 0.51
CA TRP A 108 10.75 2.27 1.90
C TRP A 108 11.53 3.10 2.93
N GLU A 109 12.62 3.75 2.51
CA GLU A 109 13.44 4.66 3.33
C GLU A 109 12.64 5.86 3.88
N ARG A 110 11.45 6.13 3.33
CA ARG A 110 10.50 7.12 3.85
C ARG A 110 10.11 6.85 5.31
N PHE A 111 10.23 5.61 5.76
CA PHE A 111 9.91 5.21 7.12
C PHE A 111 11.09 5.27 8.10
N ASP A 112 12.32 5.52 7.63
CA ASP A 112 13.52 5.64 8.47
C ASP A 112 13.60 6.95 9.27
#